data_AF-A0A2P5HQU0-F1
#
_entry.id   AF-A0A2P5HQU0-F1
#
_cell.length_a   1.000
_cell.length_b   1.000
_cell.length_c   1.000
_cell.angle_alpha   90.00
_cell.angle_beta   90.00
_cell.angle_gamma   90.00
#
_symmetry.space_group_name_H-M   'P 1'
#
loop_
_entity.id
_entity.type
_entity.pdbx_description
1 polymer ?
#
loop_
_entity_poly.entity_id
_entity_poly.type
_entity_poly.pdbx_seq_one_letter_code
_entity_poly.pdbx_strand_id
1 'polypeptide(L)'
;MFSLGGSNTAAELLGSLNTALATQGHQGPLPLRQIILDSCPGDLDVSRSYRAGAHSLPTGFILKPLGSAALLVLAVTLAGMEATGLRTPLAKKVRQQLNDPEIFSAKASRLYLASDGDEIVNFRDVEEHKNQAIAKGFAADIVRFKKAGHCSLIMEDGAGYWDAIASGWDKSAAHSLAQRSGDDQDARPLPPLSCALMSMSSPPRCRL
;
A
#
# COMPACT_ATOMS: atom_id res chain seq x y z
N MET A 1 -0.33 -4.65 7.38
CA MET A 1 -1.51 -3.75 7.44
C MET A 1 -2.74 -4.62 7.49
N PHE A 2 -3.73 -4.26 8.32
CA PHE A 2 -4.95 -5.05 8.48
C PHE A 2 -6.15 -4.25 7.99
N SER A 3 -7.02 -4.90 7.21
CA SER A 3 -8.27 -4.32 6.71
C SER A 3 -8.06 -3.06 5.83
N LEU A 4 -9.17 -2.49 5.35
CA LEU A 4 -9.16 -1.26 4.56
C LEU A 4 -8.71 -0.05 5.40
N GLY A 5 -9.10 0.00 6.68
CA GLY A 5 -8.74 1.09 7.58
C GLY A 5 -7.23 1.20 7.79
N GLY A 6 -6.55 0.08 8.13
CA GLY A 6 -5.10 0.07 8.30
C GLY A 6 -4.35 0.40 7.01
N SER A 7 -4.89 -0.03 5.87
CA SER A 7 -4.34 0.30 4.54
C SER A 7 -4.42 1.81 4.25
N ASN A 8 -5.55 2.44 4.56
CA ASN A 8 -5.73 3.89 4.41
C ASN A 8 -4.79 4.68 5.32
N THR A 9 -4.76 4.34 6.61
CA THR A 9 -3.88 5.03 7.59
C THR A 9 -2.42 4.95 7.16
N ALA A 10 -1.98 3.80 6.69
CA ALA A 10 -0.59 3.64 6.27
C ALA A 10 -0.27 4.37 4.96
N ALA A 11 -1.19 4.42 3.99
CA ALA A 11 -1.04 5.22 2.79
C ALA A 11 -0.92 6.72 3.09
N GLU A 12 -1.79 7.25 3.96
CA GLU A 12 -1.75 8.66 4.38
C GLU A 12 -0.48 8.98 5.18
N LEU A 13 -0.06 8.08 6.07
CA LEU A 13 1.19 8.23 6.83
C LEU A 13 2.40 8.25 5.90
N LEU A 14 2.50 7.31 4.95
CA LEU A 14 3.61 7.25 4.01
C LEU A 14 3.63 8.46 3.07
N GLY A 15 2.47 8.89 2.57
CA GLY A 15 2.39 10.12 1.78
C GLY A 15 2.89 11.34 2.55
N SER A 16 2.50 11.47 3.82
CA SER A 16 2.97 12.55 4.70
C SER A 16 4.47 12.48 4.96
N LEU A 17 5.01 11.28 5.23
CA LEU A 17 6.44 11.05 5.46
C LEU A 17 7.26 11.33 4.20
N ASN A 18 6.83 10.86 3.03
CA ASN A 18 7.50 11.12 1.75
C ASN A 18 7.56 12.62 1.48
N THR A 19 6.46 13.34 1.74
CA THR A 19 6.41 14.81 1.60
C THR A 19 7.39 15.49 2.55
N ALA A 20 7.39 15.10 3.83
CA ALA A 20 8.32 15.66 4.82
C ALA A 20 9.79 15.38 4.44
N LEU A 21 10.11 14.18 4.00
CA LEU A 21 11.47 13.80 3.57
C LEU A 21 11.89 14.54 2.29
N ALA A 22 10.96 14.80 1.37
CA ALA A 22 11.22 15.61 0.18
C ALA A 22 11.65 17.04 0.55
N THR A 23 11.04 17.64 1.58
CA THR A 23 11.48 18.96 2.08
C THR A 23 12.89 18.95 2.68
N GLN A 24 13.38 17.78 3.09
CA GLN A 24 14.74 17.57 3.61
C GLN A 24 15.73 17.15 2.52
N GLY A 25 15.32 17.15 1.25
CA GLY A 25 16.18 16.79 0.10
C GLY A 25 16.27 15.30 -0.17
N HIS A 26 15.46 14.46 0.47
CA HIS A 26 15.33 13.05 0.11
C HIS A 26 14.61 12.90 -1.23
N GLN A 27 15.13 12.05 -2.12
CA GLN A 27 14.51 11.81 -3.42
C GLN A 27 13.81 10.44 -3.43
N GLY A 28 12.50 10.48 -3.67
CA GLY A 28 11.67 9.29 -3.84
C GLY A 28 10.92 8.84 -2.58
N PRO A 29 10.09 7.80 -2.71
CA PRO A 29 9.32 7.25 -1.61
C PRO A 29 10.21 6.54 -0.59
N LEU A 30 9.73 6.46 0.65
CA LEU A 30 10.40 5.74 1.73
C LEU A 30 10.78 4.31 1.28
N PRO A 31 12.04 3.87 1.46
CA PRO A 31 12.51 2.57 1.01
C PRO A 31 11.96 1.46 1.91
N LEU A 32 10.72 1.08 1.67
CA LEU A 32 10.12 -0.10 2.26
C LEU A 32 10.61 -1.36 1.54
N ARG A 33 10.78 -2.42 2.31
CA ARG A 33 11.23 -3.72 1.79
C ARG A 33 10.07 -4.65 1.47
N GLN A 34 9.10 -4.75 2.37
CA GLN A 34 7.93 -5.62 2.24
C GLN A 34 6.71 -4.94 2.84
N ILE A 35 5.57 -5.13 2.19
CA ILE A 35 4.25 -4.68 2.62
C ILE A 35 3.38 -5.91 2.76
N ILE A 36 2.84 -6.14 3.96
CA ILE A 36 1.91 -7.24 4.22
C ILE A 36 0.50 -6.68 4.26
N LEU A 37 -0.39 -7.27 3.46
CA LEU A 37 -1.78 -6.89 3.29
C LEU A 37 -2.65 -8.05 3.79
N ASP A 38 -3.21 -7.89 4.99
CA ASP A 38 -4.02 -8.92 5.67
C ASP A 38 -5.50 -8.53 5.59
N SER A 39 -6.30 -9.41 4.95
CA SER A 39 -7.72 -9.18 4.68
C SER A 39 -7.97 -7.84 3.97
N CYS A 40 -7.07 -7.47 3.04
CA CYS A 40 -7.17 -6.24 2.24
C CYS A 40 -6.33 -6.32 0.95
N PRO A 41 -6.58 -5.43 -0.03
CA PRO A 41 -7.72 -4.53 -0.16
C PRO A 41 -8.92 -5.23 -0.85
N GLY A 42 -10.12 -5.02 -0.32
CA GLY A 42 -11.37 -5.44 -0.98
C GLY A 42 -11.92 -4.37 -1.92
N ASP A 43 -12.88 -4.74 -2.76
CA ASP A 43 -13.70 -3.76 -3.49
C ASP A 43 -15.02 -3.59 -2.73
N LEU A 44 -15.10 -2.53 -1.93
CA LEU A 44 -16.35 -2.19 -1.25
C LEU A 44 -17.24 -1.44 -2.24
N ASP A 45 -17.98 -2.21 -3.04
CA ASP A 45 -19.13 -1.68 -3.75
C ASP A 45 -20.06 -0.99 -2.74
N VAL A 46 -20.60 0.18 -3.12
CA VAL A 46 -21.54 0.96 -2.29
C VAL A 46 -22.72 0.11 -1.83
N SER A 47 -23.15 -0.83 -2.68
CA SER A 47 -24.21 -1.79 -2.41
C SER A 47 -23.86 -2.77 -1.29
N ARG A 48 -22.59 -3.21 -1.16
CA ARG A 48 -22.11 -4.04 -0.04
C ARG A 48 -21.99 -3.22 1.23
N SER A 49 -21.48 -1.99 1.15
CA SER A 49 -21.41 -1.07 2.30
C SER A 49 -22.80 -0.74 2.85
N TYR A 50 -23.78 -0.52 1.97
CA TYR A 50 -25.17 -0.32 2.33
C TYR A 50 -25.78 -1.58 3.00
N ARG A 51 -25.57 -2.77 2.44
CA ARG A 51 -26.06 -4.03 3.04
C ARG A 51 -25.43 -4.29 4.42
N ALA A 52 -24.13 -4.08 4.57
CA ALA A 52 -23.44 -4.23 5.86
C ALA A 52 -23.91 -3.20 6.91
N GLY A 53 -24.13 -1.94 6.50
CA GLY A 53 -24.71 -0.91 7.34
C GLY A 53 -26.15 -1.23 7.76
N ALA A 54 -26.97 -1.76 6.84
CA ALA A 54 -28.34 -2.18 7.13
C ALA A 54 -28.40 -3.35 8.13
N HIS A 55 -27.42 -4.26 8.11
CA HIS A 55 -27.30 -5.36 9.08
C HIS A 55 -26.89 -4.90 10.50
N SER A 56 -26.23 -3.74 10.62
CA SER A 56 -25.75 -3.20 11.90
C SER A 56 -26.81 -2.39 12.66
N LEU A 57 -28.02 -2.25 12.12
CA LEU A 57 -29.10 -1.49 12.75
C LEU A 57 -29.80 -2.31 13.85
N PRO A 58 -29.86 -1.79 15.10
CA PRO A 58 -30.41 -2.52 16.24
C PRO A 58 -31.89 -2.87 16.01
N THR A 59 -32.25 -4.10 16.36
CA THR A 59 -33.57 -4.77 16.21
C THR A 59 -34.70 -4.19 17.08
N GLY A 60 -34.72 -2.88 17.33
CA GLY A 60 -35.81 -2.19 18.02
C GLY A 60 -36.96 -1.84 17.07
N PHE A 61 -38.17 -2.34 17.35
CA PHE A 61 -39.36 -2.28 16.47
C PHE A 61 -39.80 -0.85 16.06
N ILE A 62 -39.43 0.20 16.82
CA ILE A 62 -39.97 1.56 16.64
C ILE A 62 -38.93 2.57 16.09
N LEU A 63 -37.63 2.38 16.34
CA LEU A 63 -36.56 3.28 15.86
C LEU A 63 -35.94 2.83 14.53
N LYS A 64 -36.21 1.59 14.11
CA LYS A 64 -35.70 1.01 12.86
C LYS A 64 -36.08 1.75 11.58
N PRO A 65 -37.36 2.10 11.31
CA PRO A 65 -37.69 2.70 10.01
C PRO A 65 -37.06 4.08 9.83
N LEU A 66 -36.96 4.86 10.91
CA LEU A 66 -36.34 6.20 10.85
C LEU A 66 -34.81 6.11 10.70
N GLY A 67 -34.16 5.23 11.46
CA GLY A 67 -32.72 4.98 11.34
C GLY A 67 -32.34 4.38 9.99
N SER A 68 -33.11 3.42 9.49
CA SER A 68 -32.94 2.84 8.15
C SER A 68 -33.19 3.86 7.04
N ALA A 69 -34.20 4.73 7.16
CA ALA A 69 -34.46 5.78 6.18
C ALA A 69 -33.34 6.83 6.16
N ALA A 70 -32.83 7.25 7.33
CA ALA A 70 -31.68 8.15 7.41
C ALA A 70 -30.41 7.51 6.81
N LEU A 71 -30.15 6.22 7.09
CA LEU A 71 -29.04 5.48 6.49
C LEU A 71 -29.21 5.34 4.97
N LEU A 72 -30.43 5.10 4.49
CA LEU A 72 -30.77 5.04 3.06
C LEU A 72 -30.51 6.37 2.38
N VAL A 73 -31.00 7.47 2.95
CA VAL A 73 -30.78 8.81 2.41
C VAL A 73 -29.30 9.11 2.36
N LEU A 74 -28.55 8.84 3.43
CA LEU A 74 -27.10 9.03 3.45
C LEU A 74 -26.37 8.14 2.43
N ALA A 75 -26.76 6.87 2.30
CA ALA A 75 -26.16 5.96 1.34
C ALA A 75 -26.46 6.40 -0.11
N VAL A 76 -27.68 6.85 -0.40
CA VAL A 76 -28.08 7.35 -1.72
C VAL A 76 -27.40 8.68 -2.05
N THR A 77 -27.24 9.60 -1.10
CA THR A 77 -26.51 10.84 -1.35
C THR A 77 -25.03 10.57 -1.62
N LEU A 78 -24.39 9.69 -0.83
CA LEU A 78 -23.00 9.28 -1.08
C LEU A 78 -22.87 8.56 -2.43
N ALA A 79 -23.77 7.63 -2.75
CA ALA A 79 -23.80 6.95 -4.05
C ALA A 79 -24.00 7.93 -5.22
N GLY A 80 -24.88 8.92 -5.06
CA GLY A 80 -25.12 9.96 -6.05
C GLY A 80 -23.90 10.88 -6.26
N MET A 81 -23.19 11.22 -5.18
CA MET A 81 -21.93 11.97 -5.27
C MET A 81 -20.83 11.14 -5.96
N GLU A 82 -20.80 9.83 -5.75
CA GLU A 82 -19.87 8.94 -6.44
C GLU A 82 -20.22 8.77 -7.93
N ALA A 83 -21.51 8.63 -8.26
CA ALA A 83 -21.99 8.51 -9.64
C ALA A 83 -21.77 9.80 -10.46
N THR A 84 -21.80 10.96 -9.81
CA THR A 84 -21.47 12.25 -10.43
C THR A 84 -19.96 12.52 -10.51
N GLY A 85 -19.12 11.61 -9.99
CA GLY A 85 -17.67 11.76 -9.96
C GLY A 85 -17.17 12.80 -8.94
N LEU A 86 -18.07 13.39 -8.16
CA LEU A 86 -17.74 14.37 -7.11
C LEU A 86 -16.95 13.74 -5.96
N ARG A 87 -17.05 12.41 -5.79
CA ARG A 87 -16.33 11.66 -4.76
C ARG A 87 -15.84 10.31 -5.32
N THR A 88 -14.62 9.94 -4.97
CA THR A 88 -14.13 8.57 -5.21
C THR A 88 -14.38 7.72 -3.96
N PRO A 89 -14.92 6.48 -4.08
CA PRO A 89 -15.10 5.58 -2.95
C PRO A 89 -13.77 5.37 -2.22
N LEU A 90 -13.80 5.32 -0.88
CA LEU A 90 -12.58 5.15 -0.08
C LEU A 90 -11.81 3.87 -0.46
N ALA A 91 -12.53 2.76 -0.66
CA ALA A 91 -11.91 1.50 -1.09
C ALA A 91 -11.14 1.65 -2.41
N LYS A 92 -11.74 2.32 -3.40
CA LYS A 92 -11.10 2.59 -4.69
C LYS A 92 -9.88 3.50 -4.54
N LYS A 93 -9.98 4.56 -3.72
CA LYS A 93 -8.84 5.45 -3.42
C LYS A 93 -7.68 4.66 -2.82
N VAL A 94 -7.94 3.86 -1.79
CA VAL A 94 -6.89 3.08 -1.11
C VAL A 94 -6.29 2.03 -2.04
N ARG A 95 -7.09 1.33 -2.85
CA ARG A 95 -6.58 0.40 -3.90
C ARG A 95 -5.63 1.11 -4.86
N GLN A 96 -6.00 2.31 -5.31
CA GLN A 96 -5.13 3.10 -6.19
C GLN A 96 -3.83 3.48 -5.48
N GLN A 97 -3.90 3.96 -4.23
CA GLN A 97 -2.73 4.35 -3.43
C GLN A 97 -1.79 3.17 -3.13
N LEU A 98 -2.31 1.98 -2.82
CA LEU A 98 -1.47 0.79 -2.55
C LEU A 98 -0.64 0.34 -3.75
N ASN A 99 -1.09 0.66 -4.96
CA ASN A 99 -0.41 0.39 -6.22
C ASN A 99 0.12 1.68 -6.88
N ASP A 100 0.40 2.71 -6.08
CA ASP A 100 1.01 3.97 -6.51
C ASP A 100 2.52 3.94 -6.18
N PRO A 101 3.41 4.02 -7.19
CA PRO A 101 4.85 3.99 -6.98
C PRO A 101 5.38 5.24 -6.25
N GLU A 102 4.65 6.35 -6.23
CA GLU A 102 5.05 7.59 -5.52
C GLU A 102 4.79 7.51 -4.02
N ILE A 103 3.83 6.66 -3.61
CA ILE A 103 3.52 6.41 -2.20
C ILE A 103 4.31 5.19 -1.71
N PHE A 104 4.21 4.08 -2.44
CA PHE A 104 4.86 2.82 -2.12
C PHE A 104 5.87 2.47 -3.20
N SER A 105 7.16 2.50 -2.84
CA SER A 105 8.25 2.15 -3.74
C SER A 105 8.01 0.85 -4.48
N ALA A 106 8.35 0.81 -5.77
CA ALA A 106 8.30 -0.40 -6.59
C ALA A 106 9.20 -1.52 -6.06
N LYS A 107 10.21 -1.18 -5.27
CA LYS A 107 11.14 -2.11 -4.62
C LYS A 107 10.50 -2.87 -3.45
N ALA A 108 9.41 -2.34 -2.88
CA ALA A 108 8.71 -2.99 -1.79
C ALA A 108 7.85 -4.14 -2.33
N SER A 109 8.17 -5.37 -1.92
CA SER A 109 7.34 -6.52 -2.28
C SER A 109 6.01 -6.48 -1.54
N ARG A 110 4.96 -7.01 -2.14
CA ARG A 110 3.61 -7.09 -1.54
C ARG A 110 3.27 -8.53 -1.24
N LEU A 111 2.96 -8.83 0.01
CA LEU A 111 2.42 -10.12 0.42
C LEU A 111 0.95 -9.94 0.80
N TYR A 112 0.06 -10.57 0.04
CA TYR A 112 -1.36 -10.58 0.32
C TYR A 112 -1.71 -11.84 1.12
N LEU A 113 -2.40 -11.67 2.23
CA LEU A 113 -2.94 -12.75 3.05
C LEU A 113 -4.46 -12.58 3.04
N ALA A 114 -5.17 -13.56 2.49
CA ALA A 114 -6.62 -13.50 2.32
C ALA A 114 -7.27 -14.87 2.46
N SER A 115 -8.55 -14.91 2.80
CA SER A 115 -9.31 -16.15 3.02
C SER A 115 -10.54 -16.23 2.12
N ASP A 116 -10.88 -17.44 1.69
CA ASP A 116 -12.19 -17.73 1.09
C ASP A 116 -13.36 -17.57 2.07
N GLY A 117 -13.08 -17.69 3.38
CA GLY A 117 -14.04 -17.52 4.46
C GLY A 117 -14.24 -16.06 4.92
N ASP A 118 -13.54 -15.09 4.32
CA ASP A 118 -13.71 -13.68 4.65
C ASP A 118 -14.98 -13.12 3.97
N GLU A 119 -16.03 -12.92 4.76
CA GLU A 119 -17.32 -12.39 4.28
C GLU A 119 -17.27 -10.88 3.99
N ILE A 120 -16.27 -10.17 4.54
CA ILE A 120 -16.13 -8.72 4.41
C ILE A 120 -15.31 -8.37 3.16
N VAL A 121 -14.18 -9.05 2.98
CA VAL A 121 -13.27 -8.83 1.84
C VAL A 121 -13.20 -10.08 0.99
N ASN A 122 -13.73 -10.00 -0.23
CA ASN A 122 -13.72 -11.12 -1.16
C ASN A 122 -12.29 -11.40 -1.64
N PHE A 123 -11.86 -12.66 -1.53
CA PHE A 123 -10.57 -13.11 -2.04
C PHE A 123 -10.32 -12.70 -3.50
N ARG A 124 -11.35 -12.71 -4.35
CA ARG A 124 -11.24 -12.32 -5.76
C ARG A 124 -10.80 -10.86 -5.93
N ASP A 125 -11.29 -9.96 -5.10
CA ASP A 125 -10.95 -8.53 -5.18
C ASP A 125 -9.48 -8.29 -4.79
N VAL A 126 -8.97 -9.12 -3.86
CA VAL A 126 -7.57 -9.12 -3.43
C VAL A 126 -6.67 -9.71 -4.52
N GLU A 127 -7.07 -10.83 -5.11
CA GLU A 127 -6.34 -11.46 -6.22
C GLU A 127 -6.25 -10.55 -7.44
N GLU A 128 -7.36 -9.87 -7.78
CA GLU A 128 -7.38 -8.87 -8.84
C GLU A 128 -6.41 -7.72 -8.53
N HIS A 129 -6.44 -7.18 -7.30
CA HIS A 129 -5.54 -6.10 -6.90
C HIS A 129 -4.07 -6.52 -6.97
N LYS A 130 -3.76 -7.76 -6.57
CA LYS A 130 -2.43 -8.35 -6.72
C LYS A 130 -2.01 -8.44 -8.19
N ASN A 131 -2.91 -8.89 -9.08
CA ASN A 131 -2.62 -8.94 -10.51
C ASN A 131 -2.38 -7.55 -11.10
N GLN A 132 -3.14 -6.53 -10.67
CA GLN A 132 -2.91 -5.14 -11.04
C GLN A 132 -1.55 -4.63 -10.54
N ALA A 133 -1.12 -5.05 -9.36
CA ALA A 133 0.20 -4.70 -8.83
C ALA A 133 1.32 -5.31 -9.70
N ILE A 134 1.21 -6.60 -10.05
CA ILE A 134 2.17 -7.28 -10.94
C ILE A 134 2.23 -6.58 -12.30
N ALA A 135 1.08 -6.24 -12.88
CA ALA A 135 1.00 -5.55 -14.17
C ALA A 135 1.68 -4.16 -14.15
N LYS A 136 1.74 -3.52 -12.99
CA LYS A 136 2.45 -2.25 -12.76
C LYS A 136 3.94 -2.42 -12.42
N GLY A 137 4.47 -3.66 -12.41
CA GLY A 137 5.87 -3.96 -12.15
C GLY A 137 6.22 -4.16 -10.68
N PHE A 138 5.22 -4.28 -9.79
CA PHE A 138 5.47 -4.59 -8.38
C PHE A 138 5.68 -6.10 -8.17
N ALA A 139 6.65 -6.46 -7.33
CA ALA A 139 6.76 -7.82 -6.83
C ALA A 139 5.59 -8.11 -5.87
N ALA A 140 4.80 -9.13 -6.15
CA ALA A 140 3.63 -9.48 -5.34
C ALA A 140 3.41 -10.98 -5.25
N ASP A 141 3.03 -11.45 -4.06
CA ASP A 141 2.70 -12.85 -3.76
C ASP A 141 1.40 -12.92 -2.94
N ILE A 142 0.68 -14.04 -2.98
CA ILE A 142 -0.58 -14.21 -2.25
C ILE A 142 -0.66 -15.57 -1.57
N VAL A 143 -1.06 -15.57 -0.30
CA VAL A 143 -1.38 -16.77 0.47
C VAL A 143 -2.88 -16.80 0.74
N ARG A 144 -3.49 -17.93 0.37
CA ARG A 144 -4.93 -18.15 0.42
C ARG A 144 -5.28 -19.13 1.53
N PHE A 145 -6.00 -18.62 2.52
CA PHE A 145 -6.65 -19.37 3.59
C PHE A 145 -8.06 -19.81 3.15
N LYS A 146 -8.66 -20.77 3.85
CA LYS A 146 -9.91 -21.40 3.42
C LYS A 146 -11.12 -21.03 4.25
N LYS A 147 -10.96 -20.86 5.55
CA LYS A 147 -12.08 -20.81 6.51
C LYS A 147 -12.04 -19.60 7.43
N ALA A 148 -10.90 -18.93 7.55
CA ALA A 148 -10.71 -17.79 8.42
C ALA A 148 -11.66 -16.66 8.02
N GLY A 149 -12.30 -16.05 9.01
CA GLY A 149 -13.07 -14.82 8.83
C GLY A 149 -12.15 -13.59 8.74
N HIS A 150 -12.76 -12.42 8.59
CA HIS A 150 -12.04 -11.15 8.43
C HIS A 150 -11.04 -10.90 9.56
N CYS A 151 -9.78 -10.60 9.21
CA CYS A 151 -8.69 -10.33 10.16
C CYS A 151 -8.46 -11.45 11.20
N SER A 152 -8.77 -12.70 10.86
CA SER A 152 -8.61 -13.86 11.75
C SER A 152 -7.79 -14.99 11.13
N LEU A 153 -6.97 -14.69 10.11
CA LEU A 153 -6.16 -15.68 9.37
C LEU A 153 -5.26 -16.51 10.28
N ILE A 154 -4.65 -15.86 11.27
CA ILE A 154 -3.79 -16.51 12.28
C ILE A 154 -4.53 -17.56 13.11
N MET A 155 -5.87 -17.47 13.22
CA MET A 155 -6.69 -18.42 13.97
C MET A 155 -6.97 -19.70 13.19
N GLU A 156 -6.89 -19.67 11.85
CA GLU A 156 -7.01 -20.88 11.01
C GLU A 156 -5.70 -21.66 11.02
N ASP A 157 -4.59 -21.00 10.70
CA ASP A 157 -3.26 -21.60 10.67
C ASP A 157 -2.20 -20.56 11.02
N GLY A 158 -1.89 -20.45 12.31
CA GLY A 158 -0.90 -19.50 12.81
C GLY A 158 0.51 -19.82 12.34
N ALA A 159 0.87 -21.09 12.19
CA ALA A 159 2.19 -21.49 11.71
C ALA A 159 2.36 -21.07 10.24
N GLY A 160 1.41 -21.45 9.38
CA GLY A 160 1.41 -21.06 7.97
C GLY A 160 1.36 -19.54 7.76
N TYR A 161 0.64 -18.82 8.63
CA TYR A 161 0.60 -17.35 8.60
C TYR A 161 1.99 -16.73 8.83
N TRP A 162 2.69 -17.15 9.88
CA TRP A 162 4.02 -16.61 10.18
C TRP A 162 5.07 -17.09 9.19
N ASP A 163 4.99 -18.33 8.72
CA ASP A 163 5.88 -18.88 7.70
C ASP A 163 5.74 -18.12 6.37
N ALA A 164 4.52 -17.75 5.98
CA ALA A 164 4.28 -16.92 4.80
C ALA A 164 4.96 -15.55 4.91
N ILE A 165 4.85 -14.90 6.07
CA ILE A 165 5.47 -13.61 6.35
C ILE A 165 6.99 -13.71 6.27
N ALA A 166 7.57 -14.68 6.99
CA ALA A 166 9.02 -14.90 7.02
C ALA A 166 9.56 -15.22 5.62
N SER A 167 8.93 -16.16 4.92
CA SER A 167 9.31 -16.54 3.56
C SER A 167 9.22 -15.36 2.59
N GLY A 168 8.17 -14.55 2.69
CA GLY A 168 8.03 -13.33 1.88
C GLY A 168 9.12 -12.30 2.20
N TRP A 169 9.53 -12.18 3.46
CA TRP A 169 10.60 -11.28 3.87
C TRP A 169 11.94 -11.70 3.28
N ASP A 170 12.25 -12.99 3.28
CA ASP A 170 13.49 -13.53 2.74
C ASP A 170 13.55 -13.41 1.21
N LYS A 171 12.45 -13.69 0.52
CA LYS A 171 12.31 -13.45 -0.93
C LYS A 171 12.57 -11.98 -1.28
N SER A 172 12.05 -11.06 -0.46
CA SER A 172 12.29 -9.61 -0.62
C SER A 172 13.77 -9.26 -0.46
N ALA A 173 14.52 -9.96 0.40
CA ALA A 173 15.98 -9.80 0.51
C ALA A 173 16.66 -10.12 -0.80
N ALA A 174 16.39 -11.33 -1.28
CA ALA A 174 17.03 -11.85 -2.47
C ALA A 174 16.75 -10.92 -3.66
N HIS A 175 15.52 -10.44 -3.79
CA HIS A 175 15.14 -9.48 -4.85
C HIS A 175 15.90 -8.14 -4.73
N SER A 176 15.96 -7.57 -3.52
CA SER A 176 16.68 -6.31 -3.29
C SER A 176 18.19 -6.41 -3.56
N LEU A 177 18.80 -7.55 -3.22
CA LEU A 177 20.22 -7.83 -3.48
C LEU A 177 20.47 -8.01 -4.98
N ALA A 178 19.62 -8.77 -5.67
CA ALA A 178 19.73 -9.00 -7.11
C ALA A 178 19.58 -7.70 -7.92
N GLN A 179 18.65 -6.81 -7.54
CA GLN A 179 18.51 -5.50 -8.19
C GLN A 179 19.75 -4.62 -8.01
N ARG A 180 20.38 -4.65 -6.82
CA ARG A 180 21.57 -3.84 -6.54
C ARG A 180 22.79 -4.30 -7.34
N SER A 181 22.96 -5.61 -7.51
CA SER A 181 24.03 -6.19 -8.34
C SER A 181 23.88 -5.92 -9.84
N GLY A 182 22.64 -5.67 -10.31
CA GLY A 182 22.37 -5.24 -11.68
C GLY A 182 22.68 -3.75 -11.90
N ASP A 183 22.27 -2.88 -10.97
CA ASP A 183 22.56 -1.44 -11.03
C ASP A 183 24.09 -1.14 -10.99
N ASP A 184 24.87 -1.92 -10.25
CA ASP A 184 26.34 -1.79 -10.19
C ASP A 184 27.05 -2.20 -11.51
N GLN A 185 26.43 -3.04 -12.36
CA GLN A 185 27.00 -3.43 -13.66
C GLN A 185 26.75 -2.39 -14.76
N ASP A 186 25.69 -1.59 -14.65
CA ASP A 186 25.37 -0.46 -15.54
C ASP A 186 26.00 0.87 -15.08
N ALA A 187 26.65 0.89 -13.91
CA ALA A 187 27.44 2.03 -13.46
C ALA A 187 28.67 2.19 -14.35
N ARG A 188 28.60 3.12 -15.32
CA ARG A 188 29.78 3.56 -16.09
C ARG A 188 30.93 3.85 -15.12
N PRO A 189 32.14 3.32 -15.38
CA PRO A 189 33.27 3.57 -14.49
C PRO A 189 33.46 5.08 -14.35
N LEU A 190 33.49 5.55 -13.11
CA LEU A 190 33.82 6.93 -12.80
C LEU A 190 35.15 7.27 -13.50
N PRO A 191 35.23 8.38 -14.25
CA PRO A 191 36.48 8.77 -14.88
C PRO A 191 37.55 8.89 -13.79
N PRO A 192 38.77 8.39 -14.03
CA PRO A 192 39.83 8.48 -13.03
C PRO A 192 40.03 9.94 -12.64
N LEU A 193 40.05 10.21 -11.33
CA LEU A 193 40.39 11.50 -10.77
C LEU A 193 41.81 11.88 -11.22
N SER A 194 41.91 12.57 -12.35
CA SER A 194 43.15 13.25 -12.73
C SER A 194 43.34 14.40 -11.77
N CYS A 195 44.33 14.26 -10.88
CA CYS A 195 44.88 15.33 -10.07
C CYS A 195 45.15 16.57 -10.94
N ALA A 196 44.27 17.56 -10.87
CA ALA A 196 44.53 18.89 -11.39
C ALA A 196 44.09 19.88 -10.34
N LEU A 197 44.97 20.20 -9.40
CA LEU A 197 45.09 21.51 -8.75
C LEU A 197 46.16 21.47 -7.66
N MET A 198 47.35 21.97 -7.98
CA MET A 198 48.14 22.82 -7.09
C MET A 198 49.25 23.50 -7.88
N SER A 199 48.95 24.69 -8.41
CA SER A 199 49.96 25.72 -8.65
C SER A 199 49.33 27.06 -8.25
N MET A 200 49.52 27.42 -6.98
CA MET A 200 49.38 28.80 -6.52
C MET A 200 50.63 29.12 -5.71
N SER A 201 51.55 29.87 -6.31
CA SER A 201 52.60 30.57 -5.56
C SER A 201 53.12 31.77 -6.37
N SER A 202 52.65 32.96 -6.02
CA SER A 202 53.50 34.15 -5.86
C SER A 202 52.68 35.35 -5.36
N PRO A 203 53.09 36.03 -4.27
CA PRO A 203 52.53 37.32 -3.86
C PRO A 203 53.28 38.49 -4.53
N PRO A 204 52.64 39.65 -4.78
CA PRO A 204 53.34 40.84 -5.22
C PRO A 204 54.01 41.55 -4.04
N ARG A 205 55.27 41.97 -4.26
CA ARG A 205 56.09 42.78 -3.36
C ARG A 205 55.60 44.24 -3.34
N CYS A 206 55.53 44.82 -2.14
CA CYS A 206 55.57 46.27 -1.95
C CYS A 206 56.88 46.87 -2.50
N ARG A 207 56.80 48.00 -3.22
CA ARG A 207 57.84 49.04 -3.24
C ARG A 207 57.19 50.43 -3.33
N LEU A 208 57.65 51.26 -2.39
CA LEU A 208 57.74 52.73 -2.29
C LEU A 208 57.01 53.59 -3.33
#